data_AF-A0A9J6G9A2-F1
#
_entry.id   AF-A0A9J6G9A2-F1
#
_cell.length_a   1.000
_cell.length_b   1.000
_cell.length_c   1.000
_cell.angle_alpha   90.00
_cell.angle_beta   90.00
_cell.angle_gamma   90.00
#
_symmetry.space_group_name_H-M   'P 1'
#
loop_
_entity.id
_entity.type
_entity.pdbx_description
1 polymer ?
#
loop_
_entity_poly.entity_id
_entity_poly.type
_entity_poly.pdbx_seq_one_letter_code
_entity_poly.pdbx_strand_id
1 'polypeptide(L)'
;MTRDVFEKWLKDWDTQLAEQGHKACLLVDNCSAHHTDVPLKNIELKFLPPNTTSKLQPLDPGIIRAFKATYKRRLTEKLLLKLRMGQDLKIDLLTAIQMLKGAWDDVKQETIANCFRHARFVVGAEESFEEDETSEDFDEPALERRGASSHVLWVLCQRA
;
A
#
# COMPACT_ATOMS: atom_id res chain seq x y z
N MET A 1 13.39 3.71 -10.27
CA MET A 1 13.45 2.39 -10.94
C MET A 1 13.76 2.62 -12.41
N THR A 2 14.64 1.83 -13.03
CA THR A 2 14.87 1.90 -14.49
C THR A 2 13.83 1.04 -15.21
N ARG A 3 13.61 1.29 -16.51
CA ARG A 3 12.68 0.49 -17.33
C ARG A 3 13.01 -1.01 -17.26
N ASP A 4 14.27 -1.38 -17.44
CA ASP A 4 14.68 -2.79 -17.45
C ASP A 4 14.36 -3.51 -16.13
N VAL A 5 14.53 -2.82 -15.00
CA VAL A 5 14.19 -3.37 -13.68
C VAL A 5 12.68 -3.52 -13.52
N PHE A 6 11.89 -2.55 -14.00
CA PHE A 6 10.44 -2.61 -13.98
C PHE A 6 9.90 -3.74 -14.86
N GLU A 7 10.43 -3.88 -16.07
CA GLU A 7 10.04 -4.94 -17.01
C GLU A 7 10.32 -6.33 -16.48
N LYS A 8 11.50 -6.52 -15.89
CA LYS A 8 11.85 -7.79 -15.26
C LYS A 8 10.89 -8.11 -14.13
N TRP A 9 10.64 -7.15 -13.24
CA TRP A 9 9.70 -7.32 -12.13
C TRP A 9 8.28 -7.65 -12.61
N LEU A 10 7.77 -6.98 -13.66
CA LEU A 10 6.46 -7.26 -14.24
C LEU A 10 6.36 -8.69 -14.78
N LYS A 11 7.37 -9.19 -15.50
CA LYS A 11 7.39 -10.56 -16.04
C LYS A 11 7.42 -11.61 -14.93
N ASP A 12 8.23 -11.37 -13.91
CA ASP A 12 8.35 -12.25 -12.76
C ASP A 12 7.01 -12.33 -12.01
N TRP A 13 6.31 -11.20 -11.85
CA TRP A 13 5.00 -11.16 -11.21
C TRP A 13 3.88 -11.76 -12.07
N ASP A 14 3.86 -11.51 -13.39
CA ASP A 14 2.90 -12.10 -14.33
C ASP A 14 2.96 -13.64 -14.28
N THR A 15 4.18 -14.18 -14.23
CA THR A 15 4.43 -15.63 -14.09
C THR A 15 3.87 -16.16 -12.77
N GLN A 16 4.15 -15.48 -11.65
CA GLN A 16 3.61 -15.87 -10.34
C GLN A 16 2.08 -15.84 -10.30
N LEU A 17 1.45 -14.84 -10.95
CA LEU A 17 0.00 -14.77 -11.07
C LEU A 17 -0.56 -15.91 -11.92
N ALA A 18 0.14 -16.28 -13.00
CA ALA A 18 -0.22 -17.44 -13.80
C ALA A 18 -0.17 -18.75 -13.01
N GLU A 19 0.88 -18.95 -12.21
CA GLU A 19 1.03 -20.12 -11.32
C GLU A 19 -0.07 -20.18 -10.25
N GLN A 20 -0.52 -19.02 -9.76
CA GLN A 20 -1.61 -18.89 -8.79
C GLN A 20 -3.00 -18.93 -9.44
N GLY A 21 -3.11 -18.94 -10.77
CA GLY A 21 -4.38 -18.85 -11.48
C GLY A 21 -5.10 -17.51 -11.32
N HIS A 22 -4.37 -16.45 -10.99
CA HIS A 22 -4.90 -15.11 -10.72
C HIS A 22 -4.68 -14.16 -11.90
N LYS A 23 -5.49 -13.09 -11.93
CA LYS A 23 -5.30 -11.94 -12.81
C LYS A 23 -5.35 -10.66 -11.98
N ALA A 24 -4.58 -9.66 -12.39
CA ALA A 24 -4.50 -8.38 -11.68
C ALA A 24 -4.58 -7.22 -12.67
N CYS A 25 -5.15 -6.09 -12.21
CA CYS A 25 -5.05 -4.81 -12.89
C CYS A 25 -4.05 -3.94 -12.11
N LEU A 26 -2.97 -3.52 -12.76
CA LEU A 26 -1.93 -2.69 -12.15
C LEU A 26 -2.09 -1.24 -12.61
N LEU A 27 -2.37 -0.36 -11.65
CA LEU A 27 -2.44 1.09 -11.87
C LEU A 27 -1.07 1.72 -11.64
N VAL A 28 -0.56 2.44 -12.63
CA VAL A 28 0.75 3.10 -12.57
C VAL A 28 0.65 4.58 -12.96
N ASP A 29 1.55 5.39 -12.43
CA ASP A 29 1.73 6.77 -12.86
C ASP A 29 2.39 6.84 -14.24
N ASN A 30 2.31 8.01 -14.89
CA ASN A 30 2.77 8.23 -16.26
C ASN A 30 4.30 8.50 -16.33
N CYS A 31 5.09 7.78 -15.52
CA CYS A 31 6.54 7.92 -15.47
C CYS A 31 7.20 7.29 -16.72
N SER A 32 8.23 7.95 -17.27
CA SER A 32 8.97 7.48 -18.46
C SER A 32 9.49 6.03 -18.36
N ALA A 33 9.85 5.61 -17.15
CA ALA A 33 10.33 4.26 -16.85
C ALA A 33 9.23 3.19 -16.85
N HIS A 34 7.96 3.57 -16.72
CA HIS A 34 6.82 2.66 -16.69
C HIS A 34 6.23 2.39 -18.08
N HIS A 35 6.61 3.18 -19.09
CA HIS A 35 6.29 2.85 -20.48
C HIS A 35 7.12 1.65 -20.93
N THR A 36 6.43 0.53 -21.17
CA THR A 36 7.01 -0.71 -21.63
C THR A 36 6.04 -1.43 -22.56
N ASP A 37 6.59 -2.18 -23.52
CA ASP A 37 5.86 -2.97 -24.50
C ASP A 37 5.95 -4.48 -24.18
N VAL A 38 6.21 -4.84 -22.92
CA VAL A 38 6.29 -6.26 -22.52
C VAL A 38 4.93 -6.94 -22.65
N PRO A 39 4.85 -8.12 -23.29
CA PRO A 39 3.62 -8.87 -23.36
C PRO A 39 3.31 -9.52 -22.01
N LEU A 40 2.20 -9.12 -21.37
CA LEU A 40 1.70 -9.65 -20.11
C LEU A 40 0.37 -10.39 -20.36
N LYS A 41 0.13 -11.51 -19.66
CA LYS A 41 -1.09 -12.32 -19.84
C LYS A 41 -2.06 -12.24 -18.67
N ASN A 42 -1.51 -12.04 -17.48
CA ASN A 42 -2.22 -12.08 -16.21
C ASN A 42 -2.30 -10.68 -15.58
N ILE A 43 -1.45 -9.75 -15.99
CA ILE A 43 -1.47 -8.35 -15.57
C ILE A 43 -2.03 -7.47 -16.69
N GLU A 44 -3.08 -6.71 -16.38
CA GLU A 44 -3.54 -5.59 -17.18
C GLU A 44 -2.92 -4.29 -16.65
N LEU A 45 -2.03 -3.66 -17.42
CA LEU A 45 -1.40 -2.40 -17.04
C LEU A 45 -2.28 -1.21 -17.44
N LYS A 46 -2.61 -0.34 -16.49
CA LYS A 46 -3.38 0.89 -16.69
C LYS A 46 -2.61 2.10 -16.18
N PHE A 47 -2.48 3.11 -17.03
CA PHE A 47 -1.86 4.37 -16.67
C PHE A 47 -2.91 5.35 -16.12
N LEU A 48 -2.56 6.01 -15.03
CA LEU A 48 -3.34 7.12 -14.50
C LEU A 48 -3.27 8.32 -15.47
N PRO A 49 -4.31 9.17 -15.53
CA PRO A 49 -4.28 10.39 -16.33
C PRO A 49 -3.04 11.26 -16.04
N PRO A 50 -2.51 11.98 -17.04
CA PRO A 50 -1.42 12.93 -16.79
C PRO A 50 -1.87 13.98 -15.76
N ASN A 51 -0.99 14.36 -14.84
CA ASN A 51 -1.27 15.29 -13.74
C ASN A 51 -2.42 14.85 -12.81
N THR A 52 -2.60 13.54 -12.62
CA THR A 52 -3.52 13.00 -11.61
C THR A 52 -3.15 13.56 -10.24
N THR A 53 -3.99 14.45 -9.70
CA THR A 53 -3.80 15.00 -8.36
C THR A 53 -3.73 13.86 -7.33
N SER A 54 -2.94 14.02 -6.27
CA SER A 54 -2.80 12.99 -5.22
C SER A 54 -4.14 12.48 -4.67
N LYS A 55 -5.22 13.28 -4.77
CA LYS A 55 -6.59 12.88 -4.40
C LYS A 55 -7.13 11.65 -5.13
N LEU A 56 -6.69 11.40 -6.35
CA LEU A 56 -7.15 10.29 -7.18
C LEU A 56 -6.19 9.08 -7.15
N GLN A 57 -5.05 9.21 -6.48
CA GLN A 57 -4.10 8.11 -6.32
C GLN A 57 -4.30 7.50 -4.94
N PRO A 58 -4.74 6.23 -4.80
CA PRO A 58 -5.00 5.63 -3.48
C PRO A 58 -3.71 5.47 -2.64
N LEU A 59 -2.55 5.37 -3.29
CA LEU A 59 -1.27 5.20 -2.62
C LEU A 59 -0.82 6.47 -1.87
N ASP A 60 -0.86 7.63 -2.52
CA ASP A 60 -0.19 8.86 -2.08
C ASP A 60 -0.75 9.50 -0.80
N PRO A 61 -2.05 9.81 -0.69
CA PRO A 61 -2.60 10.54 0.44
C PRO A 61 -2.88 9.62 1.65
N GLY A 62 -3.13 8.33 1.40
CA GLY A 62 -3.64 7.41 2.42
C GLY A 62 -2.64 6.34 2.82
N ILE A 63 -2.35 5.39 1.92
CA ILE A 63 -1.53 4.21 2.26
C ILE A 63 -0.09 4.62 2.60
N ILE A 64 0.55 5.47 1.79
CA ILE A 64 1.92 5.96 2.04
C ILE A 64 1.96 6.78 3.32
N ARG A 65 0.93 7.58 3.62
CA ARG A 65 0.84 8.35 4.86
C ARG A 65 0.77 7.43 6.07
N ALA A 66 -0.13 6.44 6.06
CA ALA A 66 -0.28 5.46 7.13
C ALA A 66 1.01 4.67 7.35
N PHE A 67 1.61 4.16 6.27
CA PHE A 67 2.88 3.45 6.32
C PHE A 67 4.01 4.29 6.94
N LYS A 68 4.18 5.54 6.49
CA LYS A 68 5.20 6.47 7.04
C LYS A 68 4.96 6.78 8.51
N ALA A 69 3.71 6.94 8.94
CA ALA A 69 3.37 7.18 10.33
C ALA A 69 3.77 5.98 11.21
N THR A 70 3.42 4.77 10.78
CA THR A 70 3.78 3.54 11.49
C THR A 70 5.29 3.34 11.55
N TYR A 71 6.01 3.57 10.45
CA TYR A 71 7.47 3.47 10.42
C TYR A 71 8.11 4.47 11.41
N LYS A 72 7.64 5.73 11.40
CA LYS A 72 8.15 6.76 12.33
C LYS A 72 7.89 6.39 13.78
N ARG A 73 6.71 5.85 14.11
CA ARG A 73 6.40 5.34 15.46
C ARG A 73 7.43 4.29 15.90
N ARG A 74 7.62 3.25 15.07
CA ARG A 74 8.58 2.16 15.33
C ARG A 74 10.02 2.68 15.50
N LEU A 75 10.42 3.63 14.66
CA LEU A 75 11.73 4.28 14.76
C LEU A 75 11.88 5.04 16.09
N THR A 76 10.91 5.86 16.46
CA THR A 76 10.92 6.63 17.71
C THR A 76 10.98 5.72 18.94
N GLU A 77 10.16 4.67 18.97
CA GLU A 77 10.19 3.67 20.05
C GLU A 77 11.56 3.01 20.18
N LYS A 78 12.17 2.61 19.04
CA LYS A 78 13.50 1.99 19.02
C LYS A 78 14.57 2.95 19.52
N LEU A 79 14.54 4.21 19.09
CA LEU A 79 15.49 5.24 19.51
C LEU A 79 15.35 5.56 21.00
N LEU A 80 14.12 5.66 21.51
CA LEU A 80 13.86 5.88 22.92
C LEU A 80 14.40 4.73 23.78
N LEU A 81 14.23 3.49 23.34
CA LEU A 81 14.74 2.31 24.04
C LEU A 81 16.28 2.30 24.05
N LYS A 82 16.93 2.61 22.92
CA LYS A 82 18.39 2.76 22.84
C LYS A 82 18.91 3.85 23.76
N LEU A 83 18.24 5.01 23.79
CA LEU A 83 18.59 6.14 24.64
C LEU A 83 18.54 5.75 26.13
N ARG A 84 17.46 5.07 26.56
CA ARG A 84 17.30 4.59 27.94
C ARG A 84 18.35 3.56 28.34
N MET A 85 18.82 2.76 27.38
CA MET A 85 19.89 1.77 27.59
C MET A 85 21.31 2.35 27.46
N GLY A 86 21.45 3.66 27.19
CA GLY A 86 22.75 4.30 26.98
C GLY A 86 23.49 3.81 25.72
N GLN A 87 22.76 3.33 24.72
CA GLN A 87 23.32 2.81 23.47
C GLN A 87 23.43 3.87 22.38
N ASP A 88 24.26 3.62 21.37
CA ASP A 88 24.33 4.45 20.16
C ASP A 88 22.99 4.44 19.41
N LEU A 89 22.53 5.64 19.04
CA LEU A 89 21.25 5.90 18.37
C LEU A 89 21.27 5.55 16.87
N LYS A 90 22.41 5.13 16.32
CA LYS A 90 22.50 4.67 14.93
C LYS A 90 21.56 3.49 14.67
N ILE A 91 20.88 3.53 13.55
CA ILE A 91 20.06 2.43 13.03
C ILE A 91 20.80 1.84 11.84
N ASP A 92 21.15 0.56 11.92
CA ASP A 92 21.72 -0.15 10.77
C ASP A 92 20.65 -0.47 9.72
N LEU A 93 21.12 -0.82 8.52
CA LEU A 93 20.25 -1.10 7.38
C LEU A 93 19.32 -2.29 7.63
N LEU A 94 19.78 -3.34 8.31
CA LEU A 94 18.97 -4.52 8.58
C LEU A 94 17.79 -4.16 9.49
N THR A 95 18.05 -3.42 10.56
CA THR A 95 17.03 -2.92 11.48
C THR A 95 16.06 -2.00 10.75
N ALA A 96 16.55 -1.12 9.87
CA ALA A 96 15.69 -0.26 9.06
C ALA A 96 14.75 -1.07 8.15
N ILE A 97 15.24 -2.11 7.48
CA ILE A 97 14.44 -3.00 6.64
C ILE A 97 13.41 -3.78 7.46
N GLN A 98 13.79 -4.29 8.64
CA GLN A 98 12.86 -4.96 9.55
C GLN A 98 11.76 -4.02 10.04
N MET A 99 12.10 -2.76 10.36
CA MET A 99 11.11 -1.74 10.71
C MET A 99 10.21 -1.39 9.54
N LEU A 100 10.72 -1.35 8.29
CA LEU A 100 9.90 -1.16 7.10
C LEU A 100 8.90 -2.32 6.93
N LYS A 101 9.36 -3.57 7.06
CA LYS A 101 8.48 -4.74 7.00
C LYS A 101 7.38 -4.67 8.06
N GLY A 102 7.77 -4.48 9.33
CA GLY A 102 6.80 -4.38 10.41
C GLY A 102 5.86 -3.17 10.25
N ALA A 103 6.34 -2.07 9.68
CA ALA A 103 5.49 -0.92 9.39
C ALA A 103 4.43 -1.23 8.32
N TRP A 104 4.77 -2.05 7.33
CA TRP A 104 3.84 -2.51 6.30
C TRP A 104 2.81 -3.48 6.87
N ASP A 105 3.25 -4.43 7.69
CA ASP A 105 2.37 -5.42 8.32
C ASP A 105 1.32 -4.78 9.26
N ASP A 106 1.63 -3.62 9.86
CA ASP A 106 0.70 -2.85 10.68
C ASP A 106 -0.29 -1.99 9.86
N VAL A 107 -0.06 -1.80 8.54
CA VAL A 107 -1.03 -1.07 7.70
C VAL A 107 -2.28 -1.92 7.57
N LYS A 108 -3.37 -1.44 8.17
CA LYS A 108 -4.63 -2.18 8.21
C LYS A 108 -5.26 -2.32 6.83
N GLN A 109 -5.90 -3.46 6.60
CA GLN A 109 -6.65 -3.69 5.36
C GLN A 109 -7.80 -2.69 5.20
N GLU A 110 -8.45 -2.27 6.29
CA GLU A 110 -9.49 -1.24 6.23
C GLU A 110 -8.93 0.10 5.74
N THR A 111 -7.71 0.46 6.16
CA THR A 111 -7.04 1.67 5.67
C THR A 111 -6.85 1.61 4.16
N ILE A 112 -6.36 0.48 3.64
CA ILE A 112 -6.18 0.27 2.20
C ILE A 112 -7.54 0.38 1.48
N ALA A 113 -8.56 -0.36 1.94
CA ALA A 113 -9.89 -0.34 1.33
C ALA A 113 -10.51 1.08 1.32
N ASN A 114 -10.39 1.82 2.42
CA ASN A 114 -10.89 3.20 2.50
C ASN A 114 -10.15 4.12 1.52
N CYS A 115 -8.84 3.97 1.34
CA CYS A 115 -8.07 4.76 0.38
C CYS A 115 -8.54 4.52 -1.06
N PHE A 116 -8.80 3.27 -1.43
CA PHE A 116 -9.35 2.94 -2.75
C PHE A 116 -10.79 3.45 -2.94
N ARG A 117 -11.61 3.45 -1.88
CA ARG A 117 -12.95 4.05 -1.91
C ARG A 117 -12.89 5.57 -2.12
N HIS A 118 -12.04 6.28 -1.38
CA HIS A 118 -11.84 7.71 -1.55
C HIS A 118 -11.33 8.08 -2.95
N ALA A 119 -10.46 7.25 -3.52
CA ALA A 119 -9.97 7.42 -4.88
C ALA A 119 -10.99 6.98 -5.96
N ARG A 120 -12.24 6.65 -5.57
CA ARG A 120 -13.37 6.30 -6.45
C ARG A 120 -13.17 5.03 -7.28
N PHE A 121 -12.36 4.09 -6.81
CA PHE A 121 -12.16 2.79 -7.46
C PHE A 121 -13.23 1.75 -7.09
N VAL A 122 -14.20 2.10 -6.25
CA VAL A 122 -15.32 1.21 -5.87
C VAL A 122 -16.60 1.72 -6.56
N VAL A 123 -17.22 0.88 -7.38
CA VAL A 123 -18.54 1.13 -7.96
C VAL A 123 -19.59 0.47 -7.07
N GLY A 124 -20.49 1.26 -6.48
CA GLY A 124 -21.71 0.74 -5.81
C GLY A 124 -21.74 0.74 -4.29
N ALA A 125 -20.90 1.51 -3.60
CA ALA A 125 -21.13 1.82 -2.18
C ALA A 125 -21.63 3.27 -2.08
N GLU A 126 -22.84 3.46 -1.56
CA GLU A 126 -23.43 4.79 -1.34
C GLU A 126 -22.48 5.69 -0.55
N GLU A 127 -22.38 6.95 -0.99
CA GLU A 127 -21.48 7.95 -0.43
C GLU A 127 -21.93 8.35 0.98
N SER A 128 -21.19 7.96 2.01
CA SER A 128 -21.17 8.69 3.28
C SER A 128 -19.96 9.62 3.26
N PHE A 129 -20.22 10.90 2.95
CA PHE A 129 -19.26 11.98 3.18
C PHE A 129 -19.13 12.20 4.69
N GLU A 130 -18.07 11.67 5.28
CA GLU A 130 -17.57 12.20 6.55
C GLU A 130 -16.35 13.06 6.21
N GLU A 131 -16.54 14.38 6.35
CA GLU A 131 -15.44 15.33 6.42
C GLU A 131 -14.65 14.99 7.69
N ASP A 132 -13.41 14.51 7.53
CA ASP A 132 -12.51 14.22 8.63
C ASP A 132 -12.00 15.56 9.21
N GLU A 133 -12.81 16.15 10.09
CA GLU A 133 -12.30 17.09 11.09
C GLU A 133 -11.42 16.31 12.06
N THR A 134 -10.14 16.70 12.07
CA THR A 134 -9.13 16.31 13.03
C THR A 134 -9.65 16.19 14.47
N SER A 135 -9.49 15.03 15.10
CA SER A 135 -9.15 14.96 16.52
C SER A 135 -8.54 13.61 16.91
N GLU A 136 -7.57 13.69 17.81
CA GLU A 136 -6.83 12.61 18.45
C GLU A 136 -7.76 11.84 19.41
N ASP A 137 -7.75 10.50 19.40
CA ASP A 137 -7.60 9.65 20.60
C ASP A 137 -7.85 8.15 20.34
N PHE A 138 -7.25 7.35 21.21
CA PHE A 138 -7.01 5.90 21.16
C PHE A 138 -8.14 5.09 21.87
N ASP A 139 -8.31 3.81 21.44
CA ASP A 139 -8.94 2.63 22.10
C ASP A 139 -10.48 2.46 22.26
N GLU A 140 -11.06 1.44 21.58
CA GLU A 140 -11.86 0.32 22.16
C GLU A 140 -12.31 -0.74 21.09
N PRO A 141 -12.68 -1.99 21.47
CA PRO A 141 -12.55 -3.17 20.61
C PRO A 141 -13.79 -3.50 19.75
N ALA A 142 -13.52 -4.19 18.63
CA ALA A 142 -14.49 -4.53 17.60
C ALA A 142 -15.44 -5.68 17.99
N LEU A 143 -16.74 -5.43 17.84
CA LEU A 143 -17.80 -6.44 17.83
C LEU A 143 -18.14 -6.82 16.37
N GLU A 144 -18.27 -8.12 16.13
CA GLU A 144 -18.53 -8.75 14.83
C GLU A 144 -19.67 -8.12 14.02
N ARG A 145 -19.46 -7.95 12.70
CA ARG A 145 -20.51 -8.15 11.70
C ARG A 145 -19.97 -8.94 10.50
N ARG A 146 -20.67 -10.05 10.25
CA ARG A 146 -20.43 -11.00 9.17
C ARG A 146 -20.89 -10.45 7.83
N GLY A 147 -20.11 -10.79 6.80
CA GLY A 147 -20.63 -11.25 5.51
C GLY A 147 -20.85 -10.21 4.43
N ALA A 148 -19.92 -10.15 3.46
CA ALA A 148 -20.25 -10.06 2.04
C ALA A 148 -19.06 -10.54 1.20
N SER A 149 -19.28 -11.62 0.46
CA SER A 149 -18.36 -12.19 -0.53
C SER A 149 -17.98 -11.14 -1.58
N SER A 150 -16.69 -10.83 -1.70
CA SER A 150 -16.17 -9.83 -2.64
C SER A 150 -15.04 -10.44 -3.48
N HIS A 151 -15.42 -11.18 -4.52
CA HIS A 151 -14.52 -11.90 -5.42
C HIS A 151 -13.87 -11.01 -6.50
N VAL A 152 -13.60 -9.73 -6.20
CA VAL A 152 -12.97 -8.77 -7.15
C VAL A 152 -11.88 -7.90 -6.47
N LEU A 153 -11.53 -8.21 -5.21
CA LEU A 153 -10.60 -7.38 -4.41
C LEU A 153 -9.33 -8.13 -3.99
N TRP A 154 -8.73 -8.87 -4.91
CA TRP A 154 -7.44 -9.54 -4.71
C TRP A 154 -6.73 -9.42 -6.06
N VAL A 155 -5.70 -8.60 -6.24
CA VAL A 155 -4.33 -8.83 -5.78
C VAL A 155 -3.58 -7.50 -5.69
N LEU A 156 -3.25 -7.07 -4.47
CA LEU A 156 -2.08 -6.22 -4.23
C LEU A 156 -1.49 -6.41 -2.82
N CYS A 157 -1.99 -7.36 -2.01
CA CYS A 157 -1.66 -7.37 -0.58
C CYS A 157 -1.64 -8.76 0.09
N GLN A 158 -1.10 -9.80 -0.55
CA GLN A 158 -0.61 -10.97 0.19
C GLN A 158 0.65 -11.52 -0.46
N ARG A 159 1.77 -11.41 0.29
CA ARG A 159 3.13 -11.90 0.02
C ARG A 159 4.07 -10.94 -0.71
N ALA A 160 4.61 -10.01 0.09
CA ALA A 160 6.01 -9.61 0.05
C ALA A 160 6.58 -9.64 1.48
#